data_AF-A0A5J4WAI6-F1
#
_entry.id   AF-A0A5J4WAI6-F1
#
_cell.length_a   1.000
_cell.length_b   1.000
_cell.length_c   1.000
_cell.angle_alpha   90.00
_cell.angle_beta   90.00
_cell.angle_gamma   90.00
#
_symmetry.space_group_name_H-M   'P 1'
#
loop_
_entity.id
_entity.type
_entity.pdbx_description
1 polymer ?
#
loop_
_entity_poly.entity_id
_entity_poly.type
_entity_poly.pdbx_seq_one_letter_code
_entity_poly.pdbx_strand_id
1 'polypeptide(L)'
;MKLVITNNRFTNCFGYYAGALHNALQTVNCNISNNEFSGNGKYGLDQKGSDAYLQWISKLSGWTAENTHNKIMIMLNGSKSTNIDSISYQISLNSGFINLPKEWAYCVAKDQLTVKCICNPDSTSYLFEICQKYKLCQFDLIHQTTQDCPCLISGDPRAGIICPAYCVKDSTTPEYVCDANISNYSVEQCQQEKLYKYDLIHQTVANCPCLSTGDPRAGGICPAYCTSKDIPTSDCVCDSNSTIYHRSTCQFEKQYCQINSNSSVQKDSCICTGTNYPYGCKCPTDPTQLSSIPQNRCECRSWGDPRAGKGECPAYCIKGQTTSNCVCETGSSMYPQSVCEKDKLCFDDLVHQTKANCQCLMKGDSRAGGICPSYCKSKDELTVNCMCELDSSYPQATCEKDKLCIVDLIHQSTSNCPCLSANDPRGESVCKQTDIDPSDPDPTDPVIPDPSEQDPETDQEQEQDDGIKQQFDDEDQSEIQNEQSSAFQMIWIIYIAVGALFVVVNSKGNYYLNFGRREKA
;
A
#
# COMPACT_ATOMS: atom_id res chain seq x y z
N MET A 1 -34.28 -32.01 82.33
CA MET A 1 -33.92 -30.81 81.55
C MET A 1 -33.03 -31.22 80.39
N LYS A 2 -33.22 -30.65 79.19
CA LYS A 2 -32.44 -30.93 77.98
C LYS A 2 -31.84 -29.60 77.48
N LEU A 3 -30.54 -29.55 77.22
CA LEU A 3 -29.86 -28.39 76.65
C LEU A 3 -29.67 -28.61 75.14
N VAL A 4 -30.02 -27.62 74.31
CA VAL A 4 -29.85 -27.68 72.85
C VAL A 4 -29.25 -26.37 72.35
N ILE A 5 -28.04 -26.44 71.77
CA ILE A 5 -27.33 -25.33 71.16
C ILE A 5 -26.83 -25.83 69.80
N THR A 6 -27.58 -25.60 68.72
CA THR A 6 -27.26 -26.18 67.41
C THR A 6 -27.43 -25.17 66.29
N ASN A 7 -26.65 -25.29 65.21
CA ASN A 7 -26.71 -24.43 64.02
C ASN A 7 -26.41 -22.95 64.31
N ASN A 8 -25.48 -22.67 65.21
CA ASN A 8 -25.04 -21.31 65.52
C ASN A 8 -23.64 -21.04 64.98
N ARG A 9 -23.34 -19.77 64.76
CA ARG A 9 -22.00 -19.30 64.39
C ARG A 9 -21.46 -18.37 65.48
N PHE A 10 -20.36 -18.76 66.10
CA PHE A 10 -19.68 -18.01 67.15
C PHE A 10 -18.36 -17.48 66.64
N THR A 11 -18.31 -16.16 66.42
CA THR A 11 -17.17 -15.48 65.82
C THR A 11 -16.59 -14.44 66.76
N ASN A 12 -15.27 -14.45 66.95
CA ASN A 12 -14.52 -13.45 67.73
C ASN A 12 -15.06 -13.20 69.14
N CYS A 13 -15.62 -14.23 69.77
CA CYS A 13 -16.12 -14.15 71.13
C CYS A 13 -14.94 -14.30 72.11
N PHE A 14 -14.94 -13.54 73.20
CA PHE A 14 -13.88 -13.56 74.21
C PHE A 14 -14.45 -13.76 75.60
N GLY A 15 -13.87 -14.68 76.36
CA GLY A 15 -14.35 -15.01 77.71
C GLY A 15 -13.24 -15.50 78.63
N TYR A 16 -13.56 -15.64 79.91
CA TYR A 16 -12.53 -16.01 80.90
C TYR A 16 -12.08 -17.47 80.74
N TYR A 17 -13.03 -18.41 80.63
CA TYR A 17 -12.76 -19.85 80.50
C TYR A 17 -12.84 -20.36 79.06
N ALA A 18 -13.73 -19.77 78.26
CA ALA A 18 -13.87 -20.00 76.82
C ALA A 18 -14.54 -18.77 76.19
N GLY A 19 -14.26 -18.53 74.93
CA GLY A 19 -14.75 -17.39 74.17
C GLY A 19 -16.22 -17.50 73.80
N ALA A 20 -16.68 -18.64 73.26
CA ALA A 20 -18.05 -18.78 72.79
C ALA A 20 -19.01 -19.41 73.81
N LEU A 21 -18.67 -20.58 74.36
CA LEU A 21 -19.57 -21.32 75.25
C LEU A 21 -18.89 -21.70 76.57
N HIS A 22 -19.50 -21.32 77.69
CA HIS A 22 -19.10 -21.80 79.02
C HIS A 22 -20.33 -22.41 79.71
N ASN A 23 -20.33 -23.73 79.90
CA ASN A 23 -21.50 -24.44 80.45
C ASN A 23 -21.11 -25.39 81.58
N ALA A 24 -21.80 -25.25 82.72
CA ALA A 24 -21.77 -26.20 83.83
C ALA A 24 -23.02 -27.08 83.79
N LEU A 25 -22.85 -28.35 83.44
CA LEU A 25 -23.88 -29.31 83.10
C LEU A 25 -24.15 -30.28 84.25
N GLN A 26 -25.43 -30.50 84.55
CA GLN A 26 -25.89 -31.50 85.52
C GLN A 26 -26.54 -32.73 84.86
N THR A 27 -26.59 -32.76 83.52
CA THR A 27 -27.28 -33.79 82.74
C THR A 27 -26.48 -34.18 81.49
N VAL A 28 -26.67 -35.43 81.04
CA VAL A 28 -26.13 -35.95 79.77
C VAL A 28 -26.99 -35.60 78.56
N ASN A 29 -28.22 -35.10 78.77
CA ASN A 29 -29.14 -34.78 77.69
C ASN A 29 -28.82 -33.40 77.09
N CYS A 30 -27.65 -33.30 76.44
CA CYS A 30 -27.17 -32.09 75.76
C CYS A 30 -26.96 -32.38 74.27
N ASN A 31 -27.37 -31.43 73.41
CA ASN A 31 -27.06 -31.45 71.98
C ASN A 31 -26.38 -30.14 71.59
N ILE A 32 -25.11 -30.21 71.16
CA ILE A 32 -24.28 -29.06 70.77
C ILE A 32 -23.79 -29.22 69.31
N SER A 33 -24.57 -29.89 68.46
CA SER A 33 -24.22 -30.24 67.08
C SER A 33 -24.28 -29.06 66.10
N ASN A 34 -23.56 -29.16 64.98
CA ASN A 34 -23.63 -28.25 63.83
C ASN A 34 -23.34 -26.77 64.15
N ASN A 35 -22.42 -26.47 65.07
CA ASN A 35 -22.01 -25.09 65.33
C ASN A 35 -20.69 -24.75 64.62
N GLU A 36 -20.51 -23.48 64.26
CA GLU A 36 -19.28 -22.98 63.65
C GLU A 36 -18.58 -22.06 64.63
N PHE A 37 -17.31 -22.35 64.94
CA PHE A 37 -16.49 -21.56 65.85
C PHE A 37 -15.30 -20.94 65.11
N SER A 38 -15.13 -19.62 65.20
CA SER A 38 -14.09 -18.92 64.45
C SER A 38 -13.52 -17.75 65.24
N GLY A 39 -12.19 -17.70 65.41
CA GLY A 39 -11.51 -16.56 66.04
C GLY A 39 -11.86 -16.30 67.52
N ASN A 40 -12.46 -17.27 68.21
CA ASN A 40 -12.78 -17.10 69.64
C ASN A 40 -11.51 -17.25 70.50
N GLY A 41 -11.46 -16.50 71.60
CA GLY A 41 -10.32 -16.46 72.50
C GLY A 41 -10.72 -16.56 73.97
N LYS A 42 -9.76 -16.93 74.82
CA LYS A 42 -9.94 -16.88 76.28
C LYS A 42 -8.83 -16.10 76.97
N TYR A 43 -9.07 -15.72 78.23
CA TYR A 43 -8.05 -15.06 79.04
C TYR A 43 -6.87 -16.00 79.33
N GLY A 44 -5.65 -15.56 79.03
CA GLY A 44 -4.41 -16.33 79.22
C GLY A 44 -3.60 -16.53 77.94
N LEU A 45 -2.38 -17.06 78.05
CA LEU A 45 -1.51 -17.35 76.90
C LEU A 45 -1.89 -18.67 76.19
N ASP A 46 -2.35 -19.66 76.95
CA ASP A 46 -2.86 -20.91 76.39
C ASP A 46 -4.27 -20.69 75.82
N GLN A 47 -4.42 -20.87 74.51
CA GLN A 47 -5.69 -20.71 73.81
C GLN A 47 -6.42 -22.05 73.56
N LYS A 48 -5.97 -23.17 74.13
CA LYS A 48 -6.71 -24.44 74.04
C LYS A 48 -8.07 -24.36 74.73
N GLY A 49 -9.11 -24.89 74.10
CA GLY A 49 -10.48 -24.81 74.60
C GLY A 49 -11.10 -23.42 74.46
N SER A 50 -10.56 -22.56 73.61
CA SER A 50 -11.05 -21.19 73.43
C SER A 50 -12.45 -21.10 72.82
N ASP A 51 -12.95 -22.15 72.15
CA ASP A 51 -14.30 -22.11 71.60
C ASP A 51 -15.34 -22.49 72.65
N ALA A 52 -15.14 -23.59 73.38
CA ALA A 52 -16.06 -23.96 74.45
C ALA A 52 -15.38 -24.64 75.64
N TYR A 53 -15.94 -24.40 76.82
CA TYR A 53 -15.62 -25.09 78.06
C TYR A 53 -16.87 -25.80 78.61
N LEU A 54 -16.83 -27.13 78.64
CA LEU A 54 -17.93 -28.00 79.07
C LEU A 54 -17.58 -28.70 80.39
N GLN A 55 -18.21 -28.30 81.49
CA GLN A 55 -17.95 -28.87 82.81
C GLN A 55 -19.16 -29.67 83.30
N TRP A 56 -19.00 -30.94 83.65
CA TRP A 56 -20.04 -31.73 84.32
C TRP A 56 -19.81 -31.79 85.83
N ILE A 57 -20.77 -31.27 86.59
CA ILE A 57 -20.66 -31.09 88.05
C ILE A 57 -20.76 -32.43 88.80
N SER A 58 -21.51 -33.39 88.25
CA SER A 58 -21.76 -34.70 88.87
C SER A 58 -21.20 -35.84 88.02
N LYS A 59 -20.82 -36.94 88.67
CA LYS A 59 -20.43 -38.18 87.97
C LYS A 59 -21.61 -38.69 87.14
N LEU A 60 -21.41 -38.88 85.84
CA LEU A 60 -22.44 -39.32 84.92
C LEU A 60 -22.47 -40.86 84.87
N SER A 61 -23.65 -41.45 85.05
CA SER A 61 -23.81 -42.91 84.95
C SER A 61 -23.48 -43.40 83.54
N GLY A 62 -22.67 -44.45 83.43
CA GLY A 62 -22.24 -45.03 82.15
C GLY A 62 -21.13 -44.27 81.41
N TRP A 63 -20.59 -43.20 81.98
CA TRP A 63 -19.41 -42.51 81.44
C TRP A 63 -18.15 -43.00 82.16
N THR A 64 -17.17 -43.46 81.40
CA THR A 64 -15.84 -43.89 81.84
C THR A 64 -14.79 -42.96 81.27
N ALA A 65 -13.58 -42.94 81.83
CA ALA A 65 -12.47 -42.17 81.26
C ALA A 65 -12.26 -42.50 79.76
N GLU A 66 -12.36 -43.78 79.42
CA GLU A 66 -12.15 -44.30 78.06
C GLU A 66 -13.22 -43.87 77.05
N ASN A 67 -14.49 -43.74 77.48
CA ASN A 67 -15.60 -43.46 76.56
C ASN A 67 -16.06 -41.99 76.57
N THR A 68 -15.57 -41.17 77.51
CA THR A 68 -15.99 -39.78 77.70
C THR A 68 -15.75 -38.95 76.44
N HIS A 69 -14.55 -39.02 75.86
CA HIS A 69 -14.21 -38.26 74.66
C HIS A 69 -15.18 -38.52 73.50
N ASN A 70 -15.43 -39.80 73.19
CA ASN A 70 -16.34 -40.20 72.11
C ASN A 70 -17.78 -39.75 72.36
N LYS A 71 -18.25 -39.79 73.62
CA LYS A 71 -19.60 -39.32 73.96
C LYS A 71 -19.76 -37.82 73.76
N ILE A 72 -18.74 -37.02 74.09
CA ILE A 72 -18.76 -35.57 73.84
C ILE A 72 -18.65 -35.27 72.34
N MET A 73 -17.83 -36.02 71.59
CA MET A 73 -17.74 -35.90 70.14
C MET A 73 -19.09 -36.11 69.45
N ILE A 74 -19.88 -37.10 69.91
CA ILE A 74 -21.25 -37.32 69.40
C ILE A 74 -22.15 -36.10 69.66
N MET A 75 -22.03 -35.44 70.82
CA MET A 75 -22.80 -34.22 71.13
C MET A 75 -22.43 -33.04 70.25
N LEU A 76 -21.20 -33.02 69.73
CA LEU A 76 -20.65 -31.95 68.90
C LEU A 76 -20.72 -32.26 67.40
N ASN A 77 -21.36 -33.36 67.00
CA ASN A 77 -21.36 -33.83 65.63
C ASN A 77 -21.73 -32.73 64.62
N GLY A 78 -21.00 -32.65 63.51
CA GLY A 78 -21.18 -31.63 62.47
C GLY A 78 -20.71 -30.21 62.83
N SER A 79 -20.21 -29.98 64.06
CA SER A 79 -19.58 -28.69 64.40
C SER A 79 -18.17 -28.59 63.82
N LYS A 80 -17.70 -27.37 63.52
CA LYS A 80 -16.36 -27.08 62.98
C LYS A 80 -15.70 -25.90 63.73
N SER A 81 -14.37 -25.88 63.75
CA SER A 81 -13.61 -24.81 64.40
C SER A 81 -12.39 -24.37 63.59
N THR A 82 -11.95 -23.14 63.77
CA THR A 82 -10.66 -22.64 63.26
C THR A 82 -9.48 -22.96 64.17
N ASN A 83 -9.74 -23.33 65.42
CA ASN A 83 -8.75 -23.56 66.47
C ASN A 83 -8.44 -25.06 66.64
N ILE A 84 -7.19 -25.39 66.96
CA ILE A 84 -6.83 -26.72 67.48
C ILE A 84 -7.22 -26.82 68.95
N ASP A 85 -7.52 -28.03 69.41
CA ASP A 85 -8.00 -28.33 70.76
C ASP A 85 -9.16 -27.40 71.17
N SER A 86 -10.07 -27.13 70.21
CA SER A 86 -11.07 -26.06 70.26
C SER A 86 -12.00 -26.12 71.46
N ILE A 87 -12.33 -27.32 71.92
CA ILE A 87 -13.28 -27.55 73.02
C ILE A 87 -12.54 -28.19 74.19
N SER A 88 -12.61 -27.57 75.36
CA SER A 88 -12.13 -28.13 76.63
C SER A 88 -13.30 -28.72 77.42
N TYR A 89 -13.07 -29.86 78.07
CA TYR A 89 -14.07 -30.48 78.93
C TYR A 89 -13.51 -30.93 80.28
N GLN A 90 -14.36 -30.96 81.30
CA GLN A 90 -14.06 -31.49 82.64
C GLN A 90 -15.24 -32.30 83.18
N ILE A 91 -14.99 -33.54 83.59
CA ILE A 91 -15.97 -34.44 84.22
C ILE A 91 -15.34 -35.08 85.45
N SER A 92 -15.77 -34.68 86.66
CA SER A 92 -15.15 -35.12 87.91
C SER A 92 -13.63 -34.89 87.91
N LEU A 93 -12.81 -35.94 87.94
CA LEU A 93 -11.34 -35.86 87.91
C LEU A 93 -10.74 -35.97 86.49
N ASN A 94 -11.56 -36.17 85.45
CA ASN A 94 -11.08 -36.30 84.07
C ASN A 94 -11.26 -34.98 83.33
N SER A 95 -10.23 -34.53 82.62
CA SER A 95 -10.29 -33.38 81.72
C SER A 95 -9.58 -33.69 80.41
N GLY A 96 -9.90 -32.93 79.37
CA GLY A 96 -9.25 -33.08 78.08
C GLY A 96 -9.73 -32.07 77.05
N PHE A 97 -9.24 -32.24 75.83
CA PHE A 97 -9.55 -31.38 74.70
C PHE A 97 -10.15 -32.19 73.54
N ILE A 98 -10.92 -31.52 72.71
CA ILE A 98 -11.53 -32.05 71.49
C ILE A 98 -11.13 -31.16 70.32
N ASN A 99 -10.67 -31.80 69.24
CA ASN A 99 -10.41 -31.16 67.96
C ASN A 99 -11.65 -31.30 67.07
N LEU A 100 -12.30 -30.18 66.78
CA LEU A 100 -13.36 -30.16 65.75
C LEU A 100 -12.74 -30.13 64.34
N PRO A 101 -13.42 -30.66 63.31
CA PRO A 101 -13.03 -30.49 61.92
C PRO A 101 -12.75 -29.02 61.57
N LYS A 102 -11.66 -28.75 60.84
CA LYS A 102 -11.27 -27.37 60.49
C LYS A 102 -12.20 -26.75 59.46
N GLU A 103 -12.58 -25.49 59.66
CA GLU A 103 -13.41 -24.73 58.70
C GLU A 103 -12.72 -24.47 57.35
N TRP A 104 -11.39 -24.50 57.32
CA TRP A 104 -10.57 -24.28 56.11
C TRP A 104 -9.51 -25.36 55.97
N ALA A 105 -9.29 -25.84 54.74
CA ALA A 105 -8.17 -26.72 54.42
C ALA A 105 -6.87 -25.90 54.37
N TYR A 106 -5.76 -26.50 54.82
CA TYR A 106 -4.44 -25.92 54.61
C TYR A 106 -4.06 -25.97 53.14
N CYS A 107 -3.32 -24.96 52.67
CA CYS A 107 -2.70 -25.02 51.35
C CYS A 107 -1.60 -26.09 51.40
N VAL A 108 -1.67 -27.11 50.54
CA VAL A 108 -0.73 -28.24 50.56
C VAL A 108 0.38 -28.13 49.52
N ALA A 109 0.16 -27.37 48.45
CA ALA A 109 1.10 -27.15 47.35
C ALA A 109 0.77 -25.84 46.60
N LYS A 110 1.71 -25.39 45.75
CA LYS A 110 1.61 -24.15 44.96
C LYS A 110 0.45 -24.19 43.96
N ASP A 111 0.26 -25.29 43.27
CA ASP A 111 -0.80 -25.52 42.27
C ASP A 111 -2.19 -25.70 42.88
N GLN A 112 -2.27 -25.92 44.20
CA GLN A 112 -3.53 -26.06 44.96
C GLN A 112 -3.85 -24.82 45.81
N LEU A 113 -3.16 -23.72 45.59
CA LEU A 113 -3.47 -22.45 46.25
C LEU A 113 -4.86 -21.96 45.87
N THR A 114 -5.65 -21.64 46.88
CA THR A 114 -6.96 -20.99 46.73
C THR A 114 -7.01 -19.78 47.65
N VAL A 115 -7.90 -18.84 47.36
CA VAL A 115 -8.13 -17.67 48.23
C VAL A 115 -8.45 -18.11 49.67
N LYS A 116 -9.16 -19.24 49.83
CA LYS A 116 -9.72 -19.74 51.10
C LYS A 116 -8.77 -20.61 51.93
N CYS A 117 -7.75 -21.23 51.32
CA CYS A 117 -6.84 -22.07 52.10
C CYS A 117 -5.91 -21.20 52.96
N ILE A 118 -5.47 -21.70 54.11
CA ILE A 118 -4.52 -21.01 55.00
C ILE A 118 -3.15 -21.69 54.96
N CYS A 119 -2.07 -20.93 55.12
CA CYS A 119 -0.72 -21.48 55.20
C CYS A 119 -0.49 -22.12 56.58
N ASN A 120 -0.05 -23.37 56.61
CA ASN A 120 0.19 -24.10 57.85
C ASN A 120 1.57 -23.72 58.43
N PRO A 121 1.67 -23.13 59.64
CA PRO A 121 2.95 -22.80 60.26
C PRO A 121 3.80 -24.05 60.57
N ASP A 122 3.17 -25.20 60.80
CA ASP A 122 3.84 -26.45 61.17
C ASP A 122 4.14 -27.36 59.97
N SER A 123 3.88 -26.90 58.75
CA SER A 123 4.09 -27.70 57.54
C SER A 123 5.57 -27.78 57.18
N THR A 124 6.07 -29.01 57.07
CA THR A 124 7.44 -29.30 56.62
C THR A 124 7.54 -29.51 55.11
N SER A 125 6.43 -29.82 54.43
CA SER A 125 6.39 -30.11 52.99
C SER A 125 6.14 -28.86 52.13
N TYR A 126 5.34 -27.93 52.64
CA TYR A 126 5.10 -26.63 52.01
C TYR A 126 5.26 -25.56 53.08
N LEU A 127 6.49 -25.05 53.20
CA LEU A 127 6.90 -24.14 54.27
C LEU A 127 6.01 -22.89 54.30
N PHE A 128 5.69 -22.43 55.51
CA PHE A 128 4.81 -21.30 55.73
C PHE A 128 5.19 -20.06 54.91
N GLU A 129 6.47 -19.66 54.95
CA GLU A 129 6.96 -18.48 54.22
C GLU A 129 6.83 -18.63 52.69
N ILE A 130 7.09 -19.83 52.18
CA ILE A 130 6.93 -20.14 50.75
C ILE A 130 5.46 -20.06 50.35
N CYS A 131 4.57 -20.61 51.19
CA CYS A 131 3.14 -20.55 51.00
C CYS A 131 2.60 -19.12 50.99
N GLN A 132 2.98 -18.30 51.97
CA GLN A 132 2.56 -16.91 52.06
C GLN A 132 3.03 -16.12 50.84
N LYS A 133 4.30 -16.27 50.47
CA LYS A 133 4.88 -15.62 49.30
C LYS A 133 4.10 -15.94 48.02
N TYR A 134 3.88 -17.22 47.71
CA TYR A 134 3.13 -17.59 46.51
C TYR A 134 1.66 -17.17 46.57
N LYS A 135 1.04 -17.19 47.75
CA LYS A 135 -0.34 -16.74 47.92
C LYS A 135 -0.48 -15.23 47.63
N LEU A 136 0.45 -14.41 48.12
CA LEU A 136 0.51 -12.99 47.82
C LEU A 136 0.76 -12.74 46.32
N CYS A 137 1.72 -13.45 45.70
CA CYS A 137 1.97 -13.30 44.26
C CYS A 137 0.77 -13.74 43.39
N GLN A 138 -0.08 -14.65 43.87
CA GLN A 138 -1.23 -15.14 43.09
C GLN A 138 -2.49 -14.31 43.28
N PHE A 139 -2.76 -13.82 44.49
CA PHE A 139 -4.04 -13.18 44.84
C PHE A 139 -3.92 -11.70 45.20
N ASP A 140 -2.71 -11.19 45.41
CA ASP A 140 -2.45 -9.79 45.80
C ASP A 140 -1.24 -9.20 45.07
N LEU A 141 -1.07 -9.58 43.80
CA LEU A 141 0.12 -9.25 43.01
C LEU A 141 0.39 -7.75 42.92
N ILE A 142 -0.65 -6.91 42.86
CA ILE A 142 -0.55 -5.45 42.66
C ILE A 142 0.20 -4.74 43.79
N HIS A 143 0.22 -5.30 45.00
CA HIS A 143 0.92 -4.72 46.17
C HIS A 143 2.32 -5.31 46.40
N GLN A 144 2.82 -6.16 45.50
CA GLN A 144 4.10 -6.85 45.67
C GLN A 144 5.23 -6.22 44.86
N THR A 145 6.46 -6.28 45.39
CA THR A 145 7.67 -5.84 44.69
C THR A 145 8.13 -6.86 43.64
N THR A 146 9.04 -6.46 42.76
CA THR A 146 9.66 -7.37 41.76
C THR A 146 10.65 -8.35 42.38
N GLN A 147 11.20 -8.05 43.56
CA GLN A 147 12.06 -8.94 44.33
C GLN A 147 11.26 -10.09 44.96
N ASP A 148 10.05 -9.77 45.44
CA ASP A 148 9.16 -10.76 46.05
C ASP A 148 8.40 -11.55 45.00
N CYS A 149 7.80 -10.87 44.02
CA CYS A 149 7.04 -11.48 42.95
C CYS A 149 7.58 -11.01 41.60
N PRO A 150 8.30 -11.87 40.85
CA PRO A 150 8.77 -11.54 39.50
C PRO A 150 7.62 -11.06 38.61
N CYS A 151 7.92 -10.17 37.66
CA CYS A 151 6.93 -9.69 36.71
C CYS A 151 6.36 -10.84 35.88
N LEU A 152 5.04 -10.83 35.66
CA LEU A 152 4.41 -11.79 34.77
C LEU A 152 4.80 -11.53 33.32
N ILE A 153 4.86 -12.60 32.54
CA ILE A 153 5.14 -12.54 31.08
C ILE A 153 3.98 -11.95 30.27
N SER A 154 2.82 -11.73 30.90
CA SER A 154 1.62 -11.17 30.30
C SER A 154 0.67 -10.64 31.38
N GLY A 155 -0.04 -9.56 31.11
CA GLY A 155 -1.14 -9.09 31.97
C GLY A 155 -0.75 -8.82 33.43
N ASP A 156 0.52 -8.50 33.71
CA ASP A 156 0.93 -8.09 35.06
C ASP A 156 0.21 -6.76 35.41
N PRO A 157 -0.58 -6.70 36.49
CA PRO A 157 -1.27 -5.48 36.89
C PRO A 157 -0.32 -4.33 37.25
N ARG A 158 0.98 -4.61 37.40
CA ARG A 158 2.04 -3.64 37.72
C ARG A 158 2.82 -3.18 36.48
N ALA A 159 2.46 -3.63 35.29
CA ALA A 159 3.11 -3.25 34.04
C ALA A 159 3.04 -1.73 33.80
N GLY A 160 4.17 -1.12 33.45
CA GLY A 160 4.32 0.32 33.29
C GLY A 160 4.49 1.12 34.59
N ILE A 161 4.46 0.46 35.75
CA ILE A 161 4.69 1.10 37.06
C ILE A 161 6.04 0.65 37.62
N ILE A 162 6.11 -0.63 38.03
CA ILE A 162 7.34 -1.26 38.54
C ILE A 162 7.82 -2.43 37.67
N CYS A 163 6.91 -2.97 36.83
CA CYS A 163 7.25 -3.94 35.80
C CYS A 163 7.34 -3.26 34.44
N PRO A 164 8.18 -3.76 33.50
CA PRO A 164 8.20 -3.25 32.13
C PRO A 164 6.80 -3.25 31.52
N ALA A 165 6.46 -2.20 30.78
CA ALA A 165 5.21 -2.18 30.01
C ALA A 165 5.29 -3.17 28.84
N TYR A 166 4.12 -3.62 28.37
CA TYR A 166 4.03 -4.52 27.24
C TYR A 166 4.02 -3.76 25.91
N CYS A 167 4.66 -4.32 24.90
CA CYS A 167 4.60 -3.78 23.54
C CYS A 167 3.16 -3.83 23.01
N VAL A 168 2.74 -2.74 22.38
CA VAL A 168 1.53 -2.69 21.55
C VAL A 168 1.96 -2.73 20.10
N LYS A 169 1.25 -3.51 19.27
CA LYS A 169 1.51 -3.60 17.83
C LYS A 169 1.61 -2.21 17.20
N ASP A 170 2.59 -2.00 16.34
CA ASP A 170 2.92 -0.74 15.65
C ASP A 170 3.45 0.39 16.58
N SER A 171 3.56 0.13 17.88
CA SER A 171 4.01 1.08 18.89
C SER A 171 5.03 0.46 19.86
N THR A 172 5.96 -0.36 19.33
CA THR A 172 7.07 -0.89 20.13
C THR A 172 8.01 0.22 20.58
N THR A 173 8.58 0.06 21.78
CA THR A 173 9.74 0.79 22.30
C THR A 173 10.84 -0.21 22.69
N PRO A 174 12.12 0.21 22.78
CA PRO A 174 13.21 -0.68 23.18
C PRO A 174 13.03 -1.28 24.57
N GLU A 175 12.43 -0.53 25.49
CA GLU A 175 12.31 -0.89 26.92
C GLU A 175 11.10 -1.79 27.22
N TYR A 176 10.11 -1.86 26.32
CA TYR A 176 8.90 -2.65 26.54
C TYR A 176 9.13 -4.14 26.23
N VAL A 177 8.38 -5.01 26.91
CA VAL A 177 8.48 -6.47 26.77
C VAL A 177 7.38 -7.02 25.87
N CYS A 178 7.68 -8.08 25.11
CA CYS A 178 6.69 -8.73 24.25
C CYS A 178 5.76 -9.62 25.09
N ASP A 179 4.46 -9.38 25.02
CA ASP A 179 3.44 -10.11 25.78
C ASP A 179 3.14 -11.48 25.12
N ALA A 180 3.19 -12.54 25.92
CA ALA A 180 2.97 -13.92 25.45
C ALA A 180 1.50 -14.29 25.17
N ASN A 181 0.53 -13.49 25.61
CA ASN A 181 -0.89 -13.83 25.59
C ASN A 181 -1.75 -12.89 24.71
N ILE A 182 -1.16 -12.00 23.93
CA ILE A 182 -1.92 -11.17 22.97
C ILE A 182 -2.24 -12.02 21.73
N SER A 183 -3.53 -12.32 21.54
CA SER A 183 -4.02 -13.19 20.45
C SER A 183 -3.70 -12.69 19.03
N ASN A 184 -3.48 -11.38 18.86
CA ASN A 184 -3.25 -10.74 17.55
C ASN A 184 -1.84 -10.16 17.38
N TYR A 185 -0.92 -10.45 18.32
CA TYR A 185 0.45 -9.92 18.30
C TYR A 185 1.36 -10.89 19.05
N SER A 186 1.90 -11.88 18.33
CA SER A 186 2.72 -12.92 18.94
C SER A 186 4.05 -12.37 19.45
N VAL A 187 4.71 -13.12 20.34
CA VAL A 187 6.04 -12.77 20.85
C VAL A 187 7.04 -12.65 19.71
N GLU A 188 6.98 -13.56 18.74
CA GLU A 188 7.86 -13.56 17.56
C GLU A 188 7.61 -12.32 16.70
N GLN A 189 6.34 -11.96 16.47
CA GLN A 189 5.99 -10.74 15.73
C GLN A 189 6.52 -9.49 16.42
N CYS A 190 6.38 -9.40 17.74
CA CYS A 190 6.88 -8.29 18.53
C CYS A 190 8.41 -8.19 18.53
N GLN A 191 9.10 -9.31 18.71
CA GLN A 191 10.57 -9.35 18.67
C GLN A 191 11.07 -8.93 17.28
N GLN A 192 10.43 -9.42 16.22
CA GLN A 192 10.76 -9.05 14.85
C GLN A 192 10.58 -7.55 14.60
N GLU A 193 9.49 -6.96 15.08
CA GLU A 193 9.24 -5.52 14.97
C GLU A 193 10.31 -4.69 15.71
N LYS A 194 10.72 -5.12 16.91
CA LYS A 194 11.81 -4.46 17.66
C LYS A 194 13.14 -4.51 16.91
N LEU A 195 13.48 -5.65 16.31
CA LEU A 195 14.70 -5.76 15.50
C LEU A 195 14.65 -4.82 14.29
N TYR A 196 13.52 -4.79 13.59
CA TYR A 196 13.33 -3.91 12.43
C TYR A 196 13.46 -2.43 12.78
N LYS A 197 12.94 -2.01 13.93
CA LYS A 197 12.89 -0.59 14.33
C LYS A 197 14.15 -0.10 15.03
N TYR A 198 14.84 -0.96 15.79
CA TYR A 198 15.90 -0.52 16.72
C TYR A 198 17.25 -1.20 16.50
N ASP A 199 17.31 -2.31 15.77
CA ASP A 199 18.56 -3.08 15.60
C ASP A 199 18.81 -3.46 14.14
N LEU A 200 18.29 -2.64 13.21
CA LEU A 200 18.30 -2.97 11.80
C LEU A 200 19.71 -3.21 11.23
N ILE A 201 20.73 -2.50 11.73
CA ILE A 201 22.13 -2.59 11.27
C ILE A 201 22.77 -3.98 11.47
N HIS A 202 22.30 -4.75 12.44
CA HIS A 202 22.82 -6.10 12.72
C HIS A 202 21.98 -7.21 12.06
N GLN A 203 20.95 -6.87 11.29
CA GLN A 203 20.04 -7.84 10.68
C GLN A 203 20.42 -8.18 9.24
N THR A 204 20.23 -9.45 8.87
CA THR A 204 20.36 -9.94 7.50
C THR A 204 19.12 -9.59 6.65
N VAL A 205 19.26 -9.62 5.33
CA VAL A 205 18.14 -9.40 4.39
C VAL A 205 17.06 -10.49 4.44
N ALA A 206 17.40 -11.69 4.91
CA ALA A 206 16.45 -12.78 5.10
C ALA A 206 15.53 -12.53 6.31
N ASN A 207 16.07 -11.92 7.37
CA ASN A 207 15.31 -11.62 8.57
C ASN A 207 14.58 -10.28 8.48
N CYS A 208 15.24 -9.24 7.96
CA CYS A 208 14.67 -7.91 7.76
C CYS A 208 14.94 -7.44 6.33
N PRO A 209 13.91 -7.41 5.46
CA PRO A 209 14.03 -6.84 4.12
C PRO A 209 14.63 -5.42 4.15
N CYS A 210 15.33 -5.03 3.09
CA CYS A 210 15.89 -3.69 2.99
C CYS A 210 14.79 -2.63 2.97
N LEU A 211 14.97 -1.53 3.71
CA LEU A 211 14.04 -0.41 3.66
C LEU A 211 14.10 0.26 2.28
N SER A 212 12.97 0.78 1.83
CA SER A 212 12.92 1.57 0.60
C SER A 212 13.59 2.94 0.74
N THR A 213 13.86 3.40 1.97
CA THR A 213 14.50 4.70 2.26
C THR A 213 15.34 4.61 3.52
N GLY A 214 16.51 5.24 3.53
CA GLY A 214 17.32 5.42 4.75
C GLY A 214 17.72 4.13 5.47
N ASP A 215 17.77 2.98 4.79
CA ASP A 215 18.28 1.75 5.40
C ASP A 215 19.75 1.97 5.81
N PRO A 216 20.11 1.83 7.09
CA PRO A 216 21.48 2.02 7.55
C PRO A 216 22.45 0.98 6.96
N ARG A 217 21.94 -0.10 6.36
CA ARG A 217 22.74 -1.13 5.68
C ARG A 217 22.92 -0.87 4.18
N ALA A 218 22.37 0.23 3.64
CA ALA A 218 22.47 0.56 2.22
C ALA A 218 23.93 0.75 1.79
N GLY A 219 24.29 0.19 0.62
CA GLY A 219 25.67 0.19 0.11
C GLY A 219 26.56 -0.93 0.70
N GLY A 220 26.01 -1.80 1.54
CA GLY A 220 26.67 -3.00 2.06
C GLY A 220 25.83 -4.24 1.79
N ILE A 221 25.12 -4.72 2.81
CA ILE A 221 24.24 -5.89 2.71
C ILE A 221 22.97 -5.54 1.92
N CYS A 222 22.51 -4.29 2.02
CA CYS A 222 21.42 -3.77 1.20
C CYS A 222 21.98 -3.00 -0.01
N PRO A 223 21.29 -3.03 -1.17
CA PRO A 223 21.73 -2.25 -2.31
C PRO A 223 21.74 -0.76 -1.99
N ALA A 224 22.65 -0.01 -2.61
CA ALA A 224 22.75 1.44 -2.42
C ALA A 224 21.52 2.16 -3.00
N TYR A 225 21.21 3.36 -2.51
CA TYR A 225 20.20 4.22 -3.13
C TYR A 225 20.78 4.95 -4.34
N CYS A 226 19.97 5.13 -5.39
CA CYS A 226 20.38 5.91 -6.56
C CYS A 226 20.47 7.40 -6.18
N THR A 227 21.65 8.01 -6.32
CA THR A 227 21.91 9.39 -5.87
C THR A 227 21.91 10.43 -7.00
N SER A 228 22.07 10.02 -8.26
CA SER A 228 22.05 10.93 -9.41
C SER A 228 21.69 10.23 -10.73
N LYS A 229 21.40 11.05 -11.74
CA LYS A 229 21.15 10.64 -13.14
C LYS A 229 22.33 9.92 -13.79
N ASP A 230 23.55 10.20 -13.33
CA ASP A 230 24.79 9.66 -13.91
C ASP A 230 25.19 8.28 -13.32
N ILE A 231 24.45 7.80 -12.32
CA ILE A 231 24.68 6.49 -11.69
C ILE A 231 23.36 5.74 -11.42
N PRO A 232 22.71 5.16 -12.43
CA PRO A 232 21.85 4.01 -12.23
C PRO A 232 22.63 2.79 -12.73
N THR A 233 23.58 2.30 -11.92
CA THR A 233 23.90 0.88 -12.06
C THR A 233 22.60 0.12 -11.77
N SER A 234 22.35 -0.99 -12.46
CA SER A 234 21.13 -1.82 -12.30
C SER A 234 20.79 -2.14 -10.84
N ASP A 235 21.77 -2.03 -9.96
CA ASP A 235 21.78 -2.55 -8.61
C ASP A 235 21.35 -1.51 -7.55
N CYS A 236 21.20 -0.21 -7.88
CA CYS A 236 20.73 0.76 -6.89
C CYS A 236 19.19 0.72 -6.72
N VAL A 237 18.65 1.14 -5.56
CA VAL A 237 17.20 1.23 -5.32
C VAL A 237 16.74 2.69 -5.39
N CYS A 238 15.60 2.95 -6.03
CA CYS A 238 15.02 4.29 -6.06
C CYS A 238 14.40 4.64 -4.71
N ASP A 239 15.01 5.59 -4.01
CA ASP A 239 14.57 6.09 -2.71
C ASP A 239 13.23 6.84 -2.84
N SER A 240 12.22 6.43 -2.06
CA SER A 240 10.90 7.06 -2.08
C SER A 240 10.84 8.43 -1.41
N ASN A 241 11.83 8.80 -0.60
CA ASN A 241 11.90 10.08 0.13
C ASN A 241 13.02 11.00 -0.40
N SER A 242 13.71 10.62 -1.48
CA SER A 242 14.77 11.46 -2.05
C SER A 242 14.20 12.76 -2.62
N THR A 243 14.72 13.89 -2.14
CA THR A 243 14.42 15.23 -2.65
C THR A 243 15.28 15.61 -3.85
N ILE A 244 16.40 14.92 -4.07
CA ILE A 244 17.39 15.20 -5.13
C ILE A 244 17.08 14.39 -6.39
N TYR A 245 16.71 13.12 -6.23
CA TYR A 245 16.38 12.22 -7.33
C TYR A 245 15.06 11.53 -7.07
N HIS A 246 13.98 12.24 -7.40
CA HIS A 246 12.62 11.82 -7.08
C HIS A 246 12.31 10.42 -7.62
N ARG A 247 11.59 9.61 -6.83
CA ARG A 247 11.30 8.20 -7.14
C ARG A 247 10.73 7.99 -8.54
N SER A 248 9.82 8.86 -8.97
CA SER A 248 9.20 8.78 -10.29
C SER A 248 10.22 8.94 -11.41
N THR A 249 11.11 9.93 -11.28
CA THR A 249 12.20 10.19 -12.24
C THR A 249 13.18 9.02 -12.26
N CYS A 250 13.59 8.52 -11.09
CA CYS A 250 14.47 7.36 -10.97
C CYS A 250 13.90 6.10 -11.63
N GLN A 251 12.63 5.79 -11.37
CA GLN A 251 11.97 4.61 -11.93
C GLN A 251 11.76 4.73 -13.44
N PHE A 252 11.49 5.94 -13.94
CA PHE A 252 11.39 6.22 -15.37
C PHE A 252 12.75 6.05 -16.04
N GLU A 253 13.80 6.67 -15.50
CA GLU A 253 15.13 6.67 -16.11
C GLU A 253 15.84 5.31 -16.00
N LYS A 254 15.53 4.50 -14.98
CA LYS A 254 15.98 3.10 -14.87
C LYS A 254 15.55 2.21 -16.03
N GLN A 255 14.55 2.63 -16.80
CA GLN A 255 14.13 1.88 -17.98
C GLN A 255 15.14 2.01 -19.11
N TYR A 256 15.99 3.05 -19.15
CA TYR A 256 16.96 3.25 -20.22
C TYR A 256 18.27 2.49 -20.00
N CYS A 257 18.84 2.01 -21.10
CA CYS A 257 20.15 1.37 -21.05
C CYS A 257 21.25 2.39 -20.71
N GLN A 258 22.12 2.01 -19.78
CA GLN A 258 23.34 2.76 -19.43
C GLN A 258 24.62 2.04 -19.88
N ILE A 259 24.48 0.79 -20.31
CA ILE A 259 25.59 -0.02 -20.76
C ILE A 259 25.95 0.41 -22.19
N ASN A 260 27.26 0.45 -22.47
CA ASN A 260 27.79 0.91 -23.74
C ASN A 260 27.19 0.16 -24.95
N SER A 261 27.16 0.83 -26.10
CA SER A 261 26.55 0.32 -27.34
C SER A 261 27.21 -0.93 -27.95
N ASN A 262 28.41 -1.30 -27.48
CA ASN A 262 29.17 -2.46 -27.93
C ASN A 262 28.97 -3.70 -27.04
N SER A 263 28.20 -3.59 -25.97
CA SER A 263 27.88 -4.68 -25.05
C SER A 263 26.58 -5.39 -25.42
N SER A 264 26.19 -6.40 -24.63
CA SER A 264 24.92 -7.11 -24.77
C SER A 264 24.16 -7.12 -23.45
N VAL A 265 22.83 -7.04 -23.54
CA VAL A 265 21.90 -7.14 -22.42
C VAL A 265 20.89 -8.26 -22.68
N GLN A 266 20.18 -8.68 -21.63
CA GLN A 266 19.03 -9.57 -21.82
C GLN A 266 18.00 -8.88 -22.72
N LYS A 267 17.41 -9.64 -23.63
CA LYS A 267 16.43 -9.09 -24.58
C LYS A 267 15.32 -8.33 -23.85
N ASP A 268 15.07 -7.10 -24.31
CA ASP A 268 14.06 -6.16 -23.79
C ASP A 268 14.25 -5.72 -22.32
N SER A 269 15.43 -5.90 -21.73
CA SER A 269 15.68 -5.55 -20.32
C SER A 269 15.80 -4.05 -20.04
N CYS A 270 16.10 -3.24 -21.07
CA CYS A 270 16.20 -1.79 -21.00
C CYS A 270 15.92 -1.17 -22.37
N ILE A 271 15.56 0.11 -22.42
CA ILE A 271 15.22 0.89 -23.61
C ILE A 271 16.50 1.53 -24.16
N CYS A 272 16.77 1.33 -25.45
CA CYS A 272 17.90 1.95 -26.13
C CYS A 272 17.78 3.48 -26.10
N THR A 273 18.89 4.20 -25.98
CA THR A 273 18.95 5.66 -26.16
C THR A 273 19.84 6.02 -27.34
N GLY A 274 19.85 7.28 -27.75
CA GLY A 274 20.75 7.77 -28.80
C GLY A 274 22.26 7.63 -28.47
N THR A 275 22.62 7.41 -27.20
CA THR A 275 24.01 7.24 -26.76
C THR A 275 24.33 5.81 -26.30
N ASN A 276 23.35 5.06 -25.80
CA ASN A 276 23.52 3.70 -25.26
C ASN A 276 22.51 2.73 -25.89
N TYR A 277 22.99 1.89 -26.81
CA TYR A 277 22.18 0.93 -27.57
C TYR A 277 22.84 -0.46 -27.62
N PRO A 278 23.00 -1.15 -26.48
CA PRO A 278 23.61 -2.49 -26.44
C PRO A 278 22.76 -3.52 -27.21
N TYR A 279 23.37 -4.62 -27.63
CA TYR A 279 22.63 -5.72 -28.25
C TYR A 279 21.56 -6.26 -27.30
N GLY A 280 20.32 -6.37 -27.78
CA GLY A 280 19.18 -6.86 -26.99
C GLY A 280 18.35 -5.78 -26.29
N CYS A 281 18.72 -4.49 -26.36
CA CYS A 281 17.87 -3.43 -25.83
C CYS A 281 16.55 -3.30 -26.61
N LYS A 282 15.51 -2.86 -25.92
CA LYS A 282 14.20 -2.55 -26.48
C LYS A 282 14.24 -1.20 -27.19
N CYS A 283 13.70 -1.12 -28.40
CA CYS A 283 13.64 0.14 -29.12
C CYS A 283 12.62 1.11 -28.52
N PRO A 284 12.92 2.42 -28.49
CA PRO A 284 11.96 3.45 -28.11
C PRO A 284 10.67 3.39 -28.94
N THR A 285 9.54 3.65 -28.28
CA THR A 285 8.24 3.75 -28.95
C THR A 285 7.98 5.14 -29.54
N ASP A 286 8.63 6.17 -28.99
CA ASP A 286 8.62 7.53 -29.54
C ASP A 286 9.58 7.57 -30.75
N PRO A 287 9.08 7.83 -31.98
CA PRO A 287 9.93 7.87 -33.16
C PRO A 287 11.08 8.88 -33.04
N THR A 288 10.89 10.01 -32.36
CA THR A 288 11.90 11.08 -32.28
C THR A 288 13.21 10.61 -31.63
N GLN A 289 13.13 9.62 -30.74
CA GLN A 289 14.24 9.04 -30.01
C GLN A 289 15.09 8.07 -30.84
N LEU A 290 14.65 7.69 -32.06
CA LEU A 290 15.38 6.78 -32.94
C LEU A 290 16.50 7.47 -33.73
N SER A 291 16.55 8.80 -33.78
CA SER A 291 17.42 9.57 -34.68
C SER A 291 18.92 9.26 -34.58
N SER A 292 19.38 8.75 -33.44
CA SER A 292 20.80 8.40 -33.20
C SER A 292 21.00 6.91 -32.88
N ILE A 293 20.00 6.07 -33.17
CA ILE A 293 20.05 4.63 -32.92
C ILE A 293 20.18 3.90 -34.26
N PRO A 294 21.26 3.14 -34.50
CA PRO A 294 21.47 2.47 -35.78
C PRO A 294 20.39 1.45 -36.15
N GLN A 295 20.16 1.25 -37.44
CA GLN A 295 19.17 0.28 -37.97
C GLN A 295 19.42 -1.15 -37.46
N ASN A 296 20.68 -1.57 -37.30
CA ASN A 296 21.03 -2.91 -36.82
C ASN A 296 20.75 -3.12 -35.32
N ARG A 297 20.31 -2.09 -34.60
CA ARG A 297 19.81 -2.16 -33.22
C ARG A 297 18.30 -2.01 -33.19
N CYS A 298 17.79 -1.03 -33.91
CA CYS A 298 16.37 -0.77 -34.04
C CYS A 298 15.97 -0.71 -35.51
N GLU A 299 15.19 -1.70 -35.93
CA GLU A 299 14.63 -1.77 -37.28
C GLU A 299 13.91 -0.48 -37.66
N CYS A 300 13.90 -0.15 -38.95
CA CYS A 300 13.19 1.01 -39.46
C CYS A 300 11.70 0.86 -39.21
N ARG A 301 11.05 1.92 -38.71
CA ARG A 301 9.59 1.89 -38.53
C ARG A 301 8.89 2.06 -39.87
N SER A 302 7.68 1.54 -39.96
CA SER A 302 6.81 1.67 -41.12
C SER A 302 6.07 3.02 -41.21
N TRP A 303 6.19 3.88 -40.18
CA TRP A 303 5.59 5.21 -40.12
C TRP A 303 6.45 6.14 -39.27
N GLY A 304 6.66 7.38 -39.74
CA GLY A 304 7.27 8.46 -38.98
C GLY A 304 8.70 8.20 -38.46
N ASP A 305 9.47 7.27 -39.03
CA ASP A 305 10.86 7.05 -38.61
C ASP A 305 11.73 8.27 -38.99
N PRO A 306 12.36 8.98 -38.03
CA PRO A 306 13.15 10.18 -38.34
C PRO A 306 14.42 9.88 -39.16
N ARG A 307 14.79 8.61 -39.32
CA ARG A 307 15.91 8.14 -40.14
C ARG A 307 15.53 7.90 -41.60
N ALA A 308 14.23 7.90 -41.94
CA ALA A 308 13.73 7.64 -43.29
C ALA A 308 14.28 8.66 -44.30
N GLY A 309 14.80 8.16 -45.43
CA GLY A 309 15.35 8.99 -46.52
C GLY A 309 16.73 9.59 -46.24
N LYS A 310 17.34 9.31 -45.08
CA LYS A 310 18.70 9.78 -44.71
C LYS A 310 19.80 8.73 -44.94
N GLY A 311 19.46 7.61 -45.60
CA GLY A 311 20.39 6.52 -45.91
C GLY A 311 20.37 5.36 -44.90
N GLU A 312 19.94 5.59 -43.66
CA GLU A 312 19.77 4.54 -42.63
C GLU A 312 18.45 3.77 -42.79
N CYS A 313 17.40 4.46 -43.24
CA CYS A 313 16.11 3.86 -43.52
C CYS A 313 15.61 4.28 -44.92
N PRO A 314 14.87 3.42 -45.63
CA PRO A 314 14.24 3.79 -46.89
C PRO A 314 13.36 5.02 -46.75
N ALA A 315 13.26 5.84 -47.80
CA ALA A 315 12.33 6.97 -47.83
C ALA A 315 10.88 6.48 -47.93
N TYR A 316 9.94 7.20 -47.33
CA TYR A 316 8.52 6.93 -47.52
C TYR A 316 8.03 7.44 -48.88
N CYS A 317 7.09 6.73 -49.48
CA CYS A 317 6.48 7.16 -50.74
C CYS A 317 5.63 8.41 -50.56
N ILE A 318 5.74 9.35 -51.49
CA ILE A 318 4.94 10.58 -51.54
C ILE A 318 3.96 10.45 -52.70
N LYS A 319 2.67 10.70 -52.45
CA LYS A 319 1.62 10.61 -53.48
C LYS A 319 1.96 11.53 -54.66
N GLY A 320 1.98 10.95 -55.87
CA GLY A 320 2.37 11.65 -57.12
C GLY A 320 3.88 11.69 -57.39
N GLN A 321 4.73 11.24 -56.46
CA GLN A 321 6.17 11.10 -56.60
C GLN A 321 6.67 9.71 -56.18
N THR A 322 5.80 8.70 -56.29
CA THR A 322 6.10 7.32 -55.92
C THR A 322 7.22 6.78 -56.81
N THR A 323 8.16 6.05 -56.21
CA THR A 323 9.26 5.39 -56.91
C THR A 323 9.34 3.93 -56.49
N SER A 324 10.05 3.11 -57.26
CA SER A 324 10.28 1.69 -56.92
C SER A 324 11.01 1.49 -55.58
N ASN A 325 11.79 2.47 -55.13
CA ASN A 325 12.65 2.34 -53.96
C ASN A 325 12.05 2.91 -52.65
N CYS A 326 10.89 3.55 -52.71
CA CYS A 326 10.24 4.07 -51.50
C CYS A 326 9.41 2.99 -50.79
N VAL A 327 9.15 3.20 -49.49
CA VAL A 327 8.33 2.31 -48.65
C VAL A 327 6.95 2.93 -48.43
N CYS A 328 5.90 2.13 -48.60
CA CYS A 328 4.53 2.56 -48.34
C CYS A 328 4.25 2.62 -46.84
N GLU A 329 3.82 3.79 -46.38
CA GLU A 329 3.64 4.06 -44.96
C GLU A 329 2.38 3.37 -44.41
N THR A 330 2.53 2.58 -43.34
CA THR A 330 1.39 1.91 -42.71
C THR A 330 0.59 2.91 -41.87
N GLY A 331 -0.71 3.03 -42.13
CA GLY A 331 -1.61 3.90 -41.35
C GLY A 331 -1.66 5.36 -41.79
N SER A 332 -1.01 5.73 -42.91
CA SER A 332 -1.15 7.07 -43.48
C SER A 332 -2.60 7.33 -43.93
N SER A 333 -3.17 8.44 -43.47
CA SER A 333 -4.51 8.88 -43.88
C SER A 333 -4.51 9.55 -45.25
N MET A 334 -3.42 10.25 -45.59
CA MET A 334 -3.28 11.00 -46.84
C MET A 334 -2.85 10.11 -48.01
N TYR A 335 -2.03 9.10 -47.73
CA TYR A 335 -1.60 8.15 -48.74
C TYR A 335 -1.68 6.71 -48.21
N PRO A 336 -2.90 6.14 -48.14
CA PRO A 336 -3.11 4.81 -47.56
C PRO A 336 -2.23 3.76 -48.23
N GLN A 337 -1.69 2.84 -47.42
CA GLN A 337 -0.77 1.80 -47.88
C GLN A 337 -1.28 1.04 -49.11
N SER A 338 -2.56 0.69 -49.15
CA SER A 338 -3.18 -0.02 -50.29
C SER A 338 -3.25 0.80 -51.58
N VAL A 339 -3.29 2.13 -51.49
CA VAL A 339 -3.22 3.04 -52.63
C VAL A 339 -1.76 3.19 -53.06
N CYS A 340 -0.85 3.38 -52.10
CA CYS A 340 0.58 3.46 -52.37
C CYS A 340 1.14 2.22 -53.06
N GLU A 341 0.79 1.02 -52.58
CA GLU A 341 1.24 -0.23 -53.18
C GLU A 341 0.73 -0.39 -54.61
N LYS A 342 -0.51 0.06 -54.90
CA LYS A 342 -1.05 0.08 -56.27
C LYS A 342 -0.32 1.06 -57.17
N ASP A 343 -0.07 2.28 -56.70
CA ASP A 343 0.66 3.28 -57.47
C ASP A 343 2.11 2.82 -57.75
N LYS A 344 2.71 2.08 -56.82
CA LYS A 344 4.05 1.51 -56.99
C LYS A 344 4.13 0.49 -58.14
N LEU A 345 3.07 -0.29 -58.35
CA LEU A 345 2.96 -1.19 -59.50
C LEU A 345 2.94 -0.45 -60.85
N CYS A 346 2.53 0.83 -60.87
CA CYS A 346 2.62 1.65 -62.09
C CYS A 346 4.06 1.96 -62.51
N PHE A 347 5.05 1.71 -61.64
CA PHE A 347 6.47 1.82 -61.94
C PHE A 347 7.13 0.46 -62.12
N ASP A 348 6.83 -0.48 -61.22
CA ASP A 348 7.50 -1.79 -61.18
C ASP A 348 6.93 -2.80 -62.20
N ASP A 349 5.63 -2.72 -62.50
CA ASP A 349 4.94 -3.72 -63.32
C ASP A 349 3.84 -3.11 -64.21
N LEU A 350 4.20 -2.04 -64.93
CA LEU A 350 3.25 -1.28 -65.74
C LEU A 350 2.49 -2.15 -66.75
N VAL A 351 3.15 -3.14 -67.38
CA VAL A 351 2.57 -4.01 -68.44
C VAL A 351 1.29 -4.73 -68.01
N HIS A 352 1.19 -5.14 -66.76
CA HIS A 352 0.04 -5.90 -66.26
C HIS A 352 -1.06 -5.02 -65.64
N GLN A 353 -0.89 -3.69 -65.64
CA GLN A 353 -1.85 -2.77 -65.04
C GLN A 353 -2.92 -2.31 -66.01
N THR A 354 -4.14 -2.17 -65.49
CA THR A 354 -5.26 -1.59 -66.25
C THR A 354 -5.18 -0.06 -66.28
N LYS A 355 -5.90 0.57 -67.22
CA LYS A 355 -6.06 2.03 -67.28
C LYS A 355 -6.69 2.63 -66.01
N ALA A 356 -7.52 1.86 -65.30
CA ALA A 356 -8.16 2.30 -64.06
C ALA A 356 -7.18 2.33 -62.88
N ASN A 357 -6.17 1.45 -62.87
CA ASN A 357 -5.16 1.39 -61.82
C ASN A 357 -3.98 2.33 -62.10
N CYS A 358 -3.54 2.41 -63.35
CA CYS A 358 -2.41 3.25 -63.77
C CYS A 358 -2.80 4.02 -65.03
N GLN A 359 -2.77 5.35 -64.95
CA GLN A 359 -3.00 6.21 -66.11
C GLN A 359 -2.01 5.88 -67.23
N CYS A 360 -2.44 6.05 -68.48
CA CYS A 360 -1.58 5.81 -69.63
C CYS A 360 -0.48 6.88 -69.68
N LEU A 361 0.77 6.45 -69.79
CA LEU A 361 1.90 7.38 -69.87
C LEU A 361 1.88 8.08 -71.23
N MET A 362 2.24 9.36 -71.24
CA MET A 362 2.33 10.17 -72.47
C MET A 362 3.58 9.85 -73.31
N LYS A 363 4.43 8.92 -72.85
CA LYS A 363 5.64 8.48 -73.53
C LYS A 363 5.98 7.04 -73.15
N GLY A 364 6.27 6.22 -74.15
CA GLY A 364 6.80 4.87 -73.94
C GLY A 364 5.97 3.94 -73.04
N ASP A 365 4.65 4.13 -72.93
CA ASP A 365 3.79 3.21 -72.21
C ASP A 365 3.79 1.86 -72.91
N SER A 366 4.35 0.85 -72.26
CA SER A 366 4.39 -0.53 -72.74
C SER A 366 3.02 -1.13 -73.12
N ARG A 367 1.92 -0.53 -72.65
CA ARG A 367 0.55 -0.95 -72.93
C ARG A 367 -0.09 -0.22 -74.11
N ALA A 368 0.63 0.70 -74.78
CA ALA A 368 0.11 1.48 -75.89
C ALA A 368 -0.29 0.57 -77.08
N GLY A 369 -1.47 0.83 -77.66
CA GLY A 369 -2.06 0.03 -78.74
C GLY A 369 -2.85 -1.19 -78.27
N GLY A 370 -2.98 -1.41 -76.96
CA GLY A 370 -3.81 -2.44 -76.36
C GLY A 370 -4.72 -1.86 -75.27
N ILE A 371 -4.26 -1.93 -74.01
CA ILE A 371 -4.99 -1.38 -72.85
C ILE A 371 -5.01 0.16 -72.91
N CYS A 372 -3.89 0.76 -73.32
CA CYS A 372 -3.79 2.19 -73.58
C CYS A 372 -3.95 2.48 -75.07
N PRO A 373 -4.50 3.63 -75.44
CA PRO A 373 -4.55 4.00 -76.85
C PRO A 373 -3.14 4.05 -77.46
N SER A 374 -3.06 3.73 -78.75
CA SER A 374 -1.79 3.85 -79.49
C SER A 374 -1.37 5.31 -79.58
N TYR A 375 -0.07 5.56 -79.72
CA TYR A 375 0.42 6.91 -80.00
C TYR A 375 0.13 7.32 -81.44
N CYS A 376 -0.22 8.58 -81.65
CA CYS A 376 -0.39 9.16 -82.99
C CYS A 376 1.01 9.35 -83.61
N LYS A 377 1.30 8.66 -84.71
CA LYS A 377 2.64 8.68 -85.34
C LYS A 377 2.82 9.79 -86.37
N SER A 378 1.73 10.21 -87.01
CA SER A 378 1.68 11.23 -88.04
C SER A 378 0.24 11.76 -88.19
N LYS A 379 0.10 12.86 -88.94
CA LYS A 379 -1.21 13.42 -89.28
C LYS A 379 -2.09 12.48 -90.10
N ASP A 380 -1.49 11.68 -90.98
CA ASP A 380 -2.22 10.75 -91.85
C ASP A 380 -2.77 9.52 -91.10
N GLU A 381 -2.14 9.17 -89.97
CA GLU A 381 -2.57 8.08 -89.08
C GLU A 381 -3.38 8.58 -87.88
N LEU A 382 -3.76 9.86 -87.88
CA LEU A 382 -4.43 10.49 -86.75
C LEU A 382 -5.85 9.94 -86.59
N THR A 383 -6.16 9.46 -85.39
CA THR A 383 -7.49 9.00 -85.02
C THR A 383 -7.98 9.73 -83.78
N VAL A 384 -9.29 9.77 -83.58
CA VAL A 384 -9.90 10.34 -82.36
C VAL A 384 -9.39 9.65 -81.09
N ASN A 385 -8.96 8.39 -81.20
CA ASN A 385 -8.59 7.59 -80.04
C ASN A 385 -7.09 7.59 -79.73
N CYS A 386 -6.20 7.94 -80.66
CA CYS A 386 -4.75 7.89 -80.38
C CYS A 386 -4.30 9.00 -79.39
N MET A 387 -3.17 8.78 -78.71
CA MET A 387 -2.56 9.73 -77.77
C MET A 387 -1.40 10.50 -78.42
N CYS A 388 -1.28 11.78 -78.13
CA CYS A 388 -0.17 12.60 -78.61
C CYS A 388 1.05 12.41 -77.71
N GLU A 389 2.11 11.80 -78.23
CA GLU A 389 3.31 11.42 -77.46
C GLU A 389 4.29 12.59 -77.27
N LEU A 390 4.90 12.68 -76.09
CA LEU A 390 6.00 13.60 -75.78
C LEU A 390 7.29 13.21 -76.51
N ASP A 391 7.97 14.19 -77.13
CA ASP A 391 9.23 14.02 -77.87
C ASP A 391 9.16 13.08 -79.10
N SER A 392 7.99 12.90 -79.70
CA SER A 392 7.84 12.09 -80.93
C SER A 392 8.18 12.89 -82.19
N SER A 393 8.28 12.19 -83.34
CA SER A 393 8.41 12.83 -84.67
C SER A 393 7.18 13.66 -85.08
N TYR A 394 6.07 13.47 -84.38
CA TYR A 394 4.85 14.26 -84.51
C TYR A 394 4.65 15.06 -83.22
N PRO A 395 5.16 16.30 -83.14
CA PRO A 395 5.22 17.06 -81.90
C PRO A 395 3.86 17.15 -81.22
N GLN A 396 3.83 16.98 -79.89
CA GLN A 396 2.58 16.89 -79.12
C GLN A 396 1.61 18.04 -79.43
N ALA A 397 2.09 19.29 -79.42
CA ALA A 397 1.27 20.45 -79.72
C ALA A 397 0.68 20.42 -81.14
N THR A 398 1.42 19.91 -82.13
CA THR A 398 0.95 19.74 -83.50
C THR A 398 -0.11 18.63 -83.57
N CYS A 399 0.13 17.50 -82.91
CA CYS A 399 -0.80 16.39 -82.83
C CYS A 399 -2.13 16.76 -82.17
N GLU A 400 -2.09 17.46 -81.03
CA GLU A 400 -3.30 17.89 -80.31
C GLU A 400 -4.11 18.87 -81.16
N LYS A 401 -3.43 19.81 -81.82
CA LYS A 401 -4.06 20.76 -82.75
C LYS A 401 -4.75 20.05 -83.91
N ASP A 402 -4.06 19.14 -84.60
CA ASP A 402 -4.64 18.39 -85.70
C ASP A 402 -5.80 17.50 -85.24
N LYS A 403 -5.78 17.00 -83.99
CA LYS A 403 -6.84 16.16 -83.42
C LYS A 403 -8.13 16.93 -83.21
N LEU A 404 -8.03 18.19 -82.79
CA LEU A 404 -9.18 19.11 -82.72
C LEU A 404 -9.87 19.28 -84.08
N CYS A 405 -9.11 19.26 -85.18
CA CYS A 405 -9.69 19.30 -86.53
C CYS A 405 -10.55 18.08 -86.89
N ILE A 406 -10.39 16.96 -86.16
CA ILE A 406 -11.21 15.76 -86.33
C ILE A 406 -12.41 15.77 -85.38
N VAL A 407 -12.18 16.10 -84.10
CA VAL A 407 -13.21 15.93 -83.06
C VAL A 407 -14.13 17.12 -82.90
N ASP A 408 -13.67 18.33 -83.23
CA ASP A 408 -14.38 19.56 -82.91
C ASP A 408 -14.20 20.63 -83.99
N LEU A 409 -14.35 20.22 -85.24
CA LEU A 409 -14.09 21.09 -86.39
C LEU A 409 -14.90 22.40 -86.37
N ILE A 410 -16.11 22.40 -85.81
CA ILE A 410 -17.02 23.57 -85.78
C ILE A 410 -16.49 24.75 -84.93
N HIS A 411 -15.63 24.49 -83.95
CA HIS A 411 -15.02 25.52 -83.10
C HIS A 411 -13.59 25.88 -83.53
N GLN A 412 -13.11 25.35 -84.66
CA GLN A 412 -11.77 25.62 -85.15
C GLN A 412 -11.76 26.64 -86.30
N SER A 413 -10.83 27.59 -86.22
CA SER A 413 -10.57 28.55 -87.30
C SER A 413 -10.05 27.88 -88.57
N THR A 414 -10.19 28.55 -89.71
CA THR A 414 -9.64 28.10 -91.00
C THR A 414 -8.10 28.08 -91.02
N SER A 415 -7.46 28.91 -90.18
CA SER A 415 -6.00 28.90 -89.97
C SER A 415 -5.52 27.71 -89.15
N ASN A 416 -6.36 27.15 -88.28
CA ASN A 416 -6.04 25.97 -87.48
C ASN A 416 -6.42 24.66 -88.18
N CYS A 417 -7.58 24.62 -88.84
CA CYS A 417 -8.10 23.46 -89.53
C CYS A 417 -8.59 23.87 -90.92
N PRO A 418 -7.92 23.45 -92.01
CA PRO A 418 -8.34 23.74 -93.38
C PRO A 418 -9.80 23.30 -93.62
N CYS A 419 -10.49 23.99 -94.53
CA CYS A 419 -11.85 23.64 -94.89
C CYS A 419 -11.92 22.32 -95.65
N LEU A 420 -12.93 21.51 -95.33
CA LEU A 420 -13.21 20.25 -96.03
C LEU A 420 -13.72 20.56 -97.45
N SER A 421 -13.28 19.78 -98.43
CA SER A 421 -13.66 19.97 -99.84
C SER A 421 -15.14 19.68 -100.13
N ALA A 422 -15.84 19.00 -99.22
CA ALA A 422 -17.27 18.73 -99.29
C ALA A 422 -17.88 18.68 -97.89
N ASN A 423 -19.09 19.22 -97.72
CA ASN A 423 -19.89 19.16 -96.49
C ASN A 423 -19.14 19.61 -95.22
N ASP A 424 -18.34 20.68 -95.27
CA ASP A 424 -17.71 21.24 -94.06
C ASP A 424 -18.80 21.75 -93.09
N PRO A 425 -18.83 21.26 -91.83
CA PRO A 425 -19.88 21.58 -90.87
C PRO A 425 -19.87 23.05 -90.42
N ARG A 426 -18.80 23.81 -90.68
CA ARG A 426 -18.75 25.27 -90.43
C ARG A 426 -19.54 26.09 -91.46
N GLY A 427 -19.94 25.48 -92.58
CA GLY A 427 -20.73 26.12 -93.62
C GLY A 427 -19.92 27.02 -94.58
N GLU A 428 -20.56 27.45 -95.66
CA GLU A 428 -19.89 28.21 -96.74
C GLU A 428 -19.41 29.60 -96.30
N SER A 429 -20.06 30.22 -95.30
CA SER A 429 -19.71 31.57 -94.82
C SER A 429 -18.34 31.66 -94.16
N VAL A 430 -17.85 30.56 -93.57
CA VAL A 430 -16.50 30.48 -92.95
C VAL A 430 -15.46 30.02 -93.97
N CYS A 431 -15.83 29.15 -94.91
CA CYS A 431 -14.89 28.49 -95.83
C CYS A 431 -14.71 29.15 -97.20
N LYS A 432 -15.59 30.08 -97.60
CA LYS A 432 -15.51 30.80 -98.90
C LYS A 432 -15.22 32.30 -98.78
N GLN A 433 -14.59 32.75 -97.69
CA GLN A 433 -13.94 34.07 -97.71
C GLN A 433 -12.71 34.02 -98.63
N THR A 434 -12.94 34.01 -99.95
CA THR A 434 -11.96 34.45 -100.94
C THR A 434 -12.09 35.96 -101.08
N ASP A 435 -10.96 36.64 -100.89
CA ASP A 435 -10.75 38.09 -101.02
C ASP A 435 -11.25 38.95 -99.84
N ILE A 436 -10.45 39.01 -98.77
CA ILE A 436 -10.44 40.15 -97.86
C ILE A 436 -9.30 41.08 -98.30
N ASP A 437 -9.71 42.27 -98.75
CA ASP A 437 -8.94 43.49 -98.92
C ASP A 437 -7.97 43.71 -97.72
N PRO A 438 -6.68 44.02 -97.91
CA PRO A 438 -5.69 44.19 -96.82
C PRO A 438 -5.94 45.36 -95.85
N SER A 439 -7.15 45.92 -95.80
CA SER A 439 -7.41 47.25 -95.24
C SER A 439 -8.39 47.31 -94.06
N ASP A 440 -8.81 46.17 -93.48
CA ASP A 440 -9.77 46.20 -92.35
C ASP A 440 -9.24 45.49 -91.09
N PRO A 441 -9.12 46.19 -89.94
CA PRO A 441 -8.61 45.59 -88.71
C PRO A 441 -9.64 44.69 -88.01
N ASP A 442 -9.14 43.52 -87.64
CA ASP A 442 -9.69 42.45 -86.82
C ASP A 442 -10.62 42.89 -85.66
N PRO A 443 -11.87 42.38 -85.58
CA PRO A 443 -12.66 42.39 -84.36
C PRO A 443 -12.73 40.97 -83.80
N THR A 444 -11.74 40.59 -82.99
CA THR A 444 -11.84 39.40 -82.13
C THR A 444 -11.81 39.81 -80.67
N ASP A 445 -13.00 39.93 -80.07
CA ASP A 445 -13.20 39.57 -78.67
C ASP A 445 -14.66 39.11 -78.45
N PRO A 446 -14.92 37.89 -77.95
CA PRO A 446 -16.28 37.46 -77.61
C PRO A 446 -16.75 38.14 -76.32
N VAL A 447 -17.83 38.90 -76.43
CA VAL A 447 -18.62 39.42 -75.31
C VAL A 447 -19.28 38.24 -74.58
N ILE A 448 -18.87 37.98 -73.34
CA ILE A 448 -19.62 37.15 -72.38
C ILE A 448 -20.61 38.09 -71.67
N PRO A 449 -21.92 37.76 -71.58
CA PRO A 449 -22.89 38.58 -70.89
C PRO A 449 -22.80 38.41 -69.37
N ASP A 450 -22.71 39.56 -68.69
CA ASP A 450 -22.99 39.78 -67.28
C ASP A 450 -24.47 39.49 -66.96
N PRO A 451 -24.74 38.87 -65.79
CA PRO A 451 -25.90 39.27 -65.01
C PRO A 451 -25.48 39.60 -63.57
N SER A 452 -25.52 40.89 -63.26
CA SER A 452 -25.67 41.42 -61.92
C SER A 452 -27.16 41.61 -61.62
N GLU A 453 -27.64 41.03 -60.51
CA GLU A 453 -28.66 41.64 -59.65
C GLU A 453 -28.65 41.04 -58.22
N GLN A 454 -28.17 41.88 -57.29
CA GLN A 454 -28.59 42.11 -55.88
C GLN A 454 -28.42 41.02 -54.79
N ASP A 455 -27.30 41.10 -54.06
CA ASP A 455 -27.08 41.47 -52.62
C ASP A 455 -28.15 41.19 -51.52
N PRO A 456 -27.81 41.23 -50.20
CA PRO A 456 -26.49 41.17 -49.50
C PRO A 456 -26.49 40.32 -48.20
N GLU A 457 -25.31 40.11 -47.60
CA GLU A 457 -24.95 40.34 -46.16
C GLU A 457 -23.60 39.66 -45.84
N THR A 458 -22.50 40.45 -45.77
CA THR A 458 -21.75 40.86 -44.55
C THR A 458 -20.96 39.73 -43.88
N ASP A 459 -19.66 39.77 -43.59
CA ASP A 459 -18.70 40.87 -43.40
C ASP A 459 -17.25 40.42 -43.72
N GLN A 460 -16.44 41.39 -44.16
CA GLN A 460 -14.99 41.39 -44.23
C GLN A 460 -14.40 41.40 -42.79
N GLU A 461 -13.18 40.91 -42.52
CA GLU A 461 -11.95 41.68 -42.72
C GLU A 461 -10.72 40.74 -42.78
N GLN A 462 -9.88 40.94 -43.81
CA GLN A 462 -8.41 40.78 -43.72
C GLN A 462 -7.89 41.96 -42.89
N GLU A 463 -6.83 41.89 -42.10
CA GLU A 463 -5.40 41.78 -42.43
C GLU A 463 -4.70 41.52 -41.05
N GLN A 464 -3.43 41.18 -40.86
CA GLN A 464 -2.23 41.71 -41.49
C GLN A 464 -1.01 40.90 -40.99
N ASP A 465 0.01 40.95 -41.83
CA ASP A 465 1.41 40.58 -41.68
C ASP A 465 2.09 41.22 -40.45
N ASP A 466 3.05 40.52 -39.84
CA ASP A 466 4.31 41.12 -39.40
C ASP A 466 5.29 40.06 -38.88
N GLY A 467 6.51 40.11 -39.41
CA GLY A 467 7.64 39.30 -38.97
C GLY A 467 8.52 39.98 -37.92
N ILE A 468 9.64 39.30 -37.64
CA ILE A 468 10.95 39.78 -37.13
C ILE A 468 11.39 39.29 -35.73
N LYS A 469 12.36 38.34 -35.82
CA LYS A 469 13.66 38.18 -35.15
C LYS A 469 13.81 37.73 -33.69
N GLN A 470 14.75 36.77 -33.60
CA GLN A 470 15.57 36.29 -32.49
C GLN A 470 16.25 37.39 -31.67
N GLN A 471 16.43 37.13 -30.38
CA GLN A 471 17.68 37.44 -29.67
C GLN A 471 17.93 36.46 -28.51
N PHE A 472 19.21 36.13 -28.33
CA PHE A 472 19.83 35.19 -27.40
C PHE A 472 20.38 35.93 -26.16
N ASP A 473 20.74 35.12 -25.15
CA ASP A 473 21.73 35.32 -24.07
C ASP A 473 21.28 35.78 -22.67
N ASP A 474 21.46 34.83 -21.72
CA ASP A 474 22.17 34.86 -20.42
C ASP A 474 22.05 36.06 -19.46
N GLU A 475 21.70 35.79 -18.20
CA GLU A 475 22.65 35.78 -17.06
C GLU A 475 21.94 35.57 -15.70
N ASP A 476 22.78 35.18 -14.76
CA ASP A 476 22.58 34.44 -13.52
C ASP A 476 22.30 35.32 -12.27
N GLN A 477 22.13 34.65 -11.13
CA GLN A 477 22.21 35.10 -9.73
C GLN A 477 20.96 35.58 -8.98
N SER A 478 20.45 34.66 -8.16
CA SER A 478 19.87 34.94 -6.85
C SER A 478 20.94 34.91 -5.75
N GLU A 479 21.21 36.03 -5.09
CA GLU A 479 21.82 36.08 -3.75
C GLU A 479 20.71 36.12 -2.70
N ILE A 480 20.64 35.15 -1.78
CA ILE A 480 20.34 35.40 -0.35
C ILE A 480 21.21 34.45 0.48
N GLN A 481 21.91 35.06 1.44
CA GLN A 481 22.90 34.49 2.34
C GLN A 481 22.31 33.54 3.39
N ASN A 482 23.08 32.52 3.73
CA ASN A 482 23.05 31.81 5.01
C ASN A 482 23.65 32.70 6.11
N GLU A 483 23.11 32.68 7.33
CA GLU A 483 23.88 32.25 8.51
C GLU A 483 23.04 31.99 9.76
N GLN A 484 23.57 31.07 10.56
CA GLN A 484 23.08 30.41 11.77
C GLN A 484 22.82 31.37 12.94
N SER A 485 22.00 30.95 13.92
CA SER A 485 22.51 30.76 15.30
C SER A 485 21.45 30.16 16.25
N SER A 486 21.97 29.38 17.18
CA SER A 486 21.35 28.48 18.14
C SER A 486 20.71 29.13 19.38
N ALA A 487 20.02 28.25 20.12
CA ALA A 487 19.84 28.23 21.58
C ALA A 487 18.47 28.71 22.12
N PHE A 488 17.56 27.73 22.26
CA PHE A 488 16.41 27.80 23.14
C PHE A 488 16.86 27.88 24.61
N GLN A 489 16.45 28.94 25.30
CA GLN A 489 16.63 29.07 26.74
C GLN A 489 15.71 28.11 27.51
N MET A 490 16.32 27.32 28.38
CA MET A 490 15.65 26.45 29.35
C MET A 490 14.98 27.27 30.46
N ILE A 491 13.67 27.07 30.64
CA ILE A 491 12.91 27.52 31.80
C ILE A 491 13.08 26.46 32.90
N TRP A 492 13.73 26.84 34.01
CA TRP A 492 13.78 26.08 35.26
C TRP A 492 12.51 26.35 36.08
N ILE A 493 11.68 25.33 36.31
CA ILE A 493 10.62 25.36 37.34
C ILE A 493 11.03 24.43 38.47
N ILE A 494 11.38 25.04 39.60
CA ILE A 494 11.64 24.40 40.88
C ILE A 494 10.29 24.17 41.57
N TYR A 495 9.92 22.91 41.82
CA TYR A 495 8.83 22.58 42.75
C TYR A 495 9.40 22.34 44.15
N ILE A 496 9.18 23.29 45.06
CA ILE A 496 9.34 23.11 46.51
C ILE A 496 7.99 22.61 47.05
N ALA A 497 7.91 21.35 47.44
CA ALA A 497 6.79 20.82 48.21
C ALA A 497 7.08 21.01 49.71
N VAL A 498 6.47 22.03 50.32
CA VAL A 498 6.43 22.20 51.77
C VAL A 498 5.28 21.34 52.32
N GLY A 499 5.63 20.26 53.02
CA GLY A 499 4.68 19.46 53.78
C GLY A 499 4.27 20.18 55.06
N ALA A 500 3.01 20.63 55.14
CA ALA A 500 2.41 21.13 56.36
C ALA A 500 1.81 19.96 57.16
N LEU A 501 2.43 19.65 58.28
CA LEU A 501 1.99 18.74 59.32
C LEU A 501 0.86 19.41 60.14
N PHE A 502 -0.39 18.96 60.00
CA PHE A 502 -1.46 19.33 60.92
C PHE A 502 -1.60 18.27 62.02
N VAL A 503 -1.10 18.62 63.21
CA VAL A 503 -1.42 17.93 64.46
C VAL A 503 -2.75 18.51 64.97
N VAL A 504 -3.81 17.70 64.94
CA VAL A 504 -5.04 18.00 65.70
C VAL A 504 -4.96 17.24 67.02
N VAL A 505 -4.55 17.94 68.08
CA VAL A 505 -4.80 17.49 69.46
C VAL A 505 -6.23 17.89 69.80
N ASN A 506 -7.12 16.91 69.97
CA ASN A 506 -8.37 17.14 70.68
C ASN A 506 -8.33 16.43 72.03
N SER A 507 -8.36 17.25 73.07
CA SER A 507 -8.46 16.86 74.46
C SER A 507 -9.95 16.71 74.82
N LYS A 508 -10.32 15.53 75.35
CA LYS A 508 -11.25 15.30 76.47
C LYS A 508 -11.84 13.88 76.41
N GLY A 509 -11.36 13.05 77.34
CA GLY A 509 -12.19 12.43 78.39
C GLY A 509 -13.39 11.55 78.02
N ASN A 510 -13.28 10.31 78.51
CA ASN A 510 -14.33 9.36 78.91
C ASN A 510 -14.79 8.31 77.89
N TYR A 511 -14.37 7.08 78.19
CA TYR A 511 -14.85 5.82 77.67
C TYR A 511 -16.19 5.47 78.31
N TYR A 512 -17.21 5.22 77.50
CA TYR A 512 -18.15 4.10 77.60
C TYR A 512 -18.90 4.05 76.27
N LEU A 513 -19.00 2.88 75.62
CA LEU A 513 -20.23 2.47 74.96
C LEU A 513 -20.23 0.97 74.66
N ASN A 514 -21.30 0.38 75.17
CA ASN A 514 -21.77 -0.99 75.08
C ASN A 514 -22.72 -1.05 73.86
N PHE A 515 -22.65 -2.09 73.04
CA PHE A 515 -23.75 -2.41 72.11
C PHE A 515 -24.01 -3.91 72.08
N GLY A 516 -24.95 -4.32 72.93
CA GLY A 516 -25.78 -5.50 72.71
C GLY A 516 -26.82 -5.18 71.64
N ARG A 517 -26.86 -5.99 70.59
CA ARG A 517 -27.88 -6.00 69.55
C ARG A 517 -29.14 -6.66 70.12
N ARG A 518 -30.24 -5.89 70.24
CA ARG A 518 -31.58 -6.41 70.53
C ARG A 518 -32.42 -6.27 69.26
N GLU A 519 -32.94 -7.39 68.79
CA GLU A 519 -33.84 -7.45 67.64
C GLU A 519 -35.31 -7.50 68.09
N LYS A 520 -36.16 -6.84 67.28
CA LYS A 520 -37.63 -6.95 67.13
C LYS A 520 -38.53 -6.22 68.14
N ALA A 521 -39.30 -5.23 67.65
CA ALA A 521 -40.59 -5.44 66.97
C ALA A 521 -40.75 -4.40 65.86
#